data_AF-A0A6V8PKL7-F1
#
_entry.id   AF-A0A6V8PKL7-F1
#
_cell.length_a   1.000
_cell.length_b   1.000
_cell.length_c   1.000
_cell.angle_alpha   90.00
_cell.angle_beta   90.00
_cell.angle_gamma   90.00
#
_symmetry.space_group_name_H-M   'P 1'
#
loop_
_entity.id
_entity.type
_entity.pdbx_description
1 polymer ?
#
loop_
_entity_poly.entity_id
_entity_poly.type
_entity_poly.pdbx_seq_one_letter_code
_entity_poly.pdbx_strand_id
1 'polypeptide(L)' 'MVVHLPGGDLEVDWQEDGYVYLTGPVVEIYQGMVLEEWLLQQYEED' A
#
# COMPACT_ATOMS: atom_id res chain seq x y z
N MET A 1 19.18 -0.57 -4.36
CA MET A 1 19.44 -2.00 -4.08
C MET A 1 18.13 -2.77 -4.04
N VAL A 2 18.12 -4.08 -4.27
CA VAL A 2 16.89 -4.90 -4.17
C VAL A 2 16.85 -5.65 -2.83
N VAL A 3 15.70 -5.61 -2.16
CA VAL A 3 15.41 -6.36 -0.93
C VAL A 3 14.36 -7.42 -1.23
N HIS A 4 14.64 -8.67 -0.87
CA HIS A 4 13.72 -9.80 -1.05
C HIS A 4 12.84 -9.99 0.19
N LEU A 5 11.53 -9.80 0.04
CA LEU A 5 10.53 -9.93 1.10
C LEU A 5 9.59 -11.11 0.82
N PRO A 6 8.83 -11.61 1.82
CA PRO A 6 7.84 -12.66 1.58
C PRO A 6 6.78 -12.30 0.52
N GLY A 7 6.49 -11.00 0.35
CA GLY A 7 5.56 -10.48 -0.63
C GLY A 7 6.14 -10.15 -2.00
N GLY A 8 7.46 -10.37 -2.21
CA GLY A 8 8.17 -10.05 -3.45
C GLY A 8 9.33 -9.07 -3.24
N ASP A 9 9.79 -8.51 -4.35
CA ASP A 9 10.97 -7.66 -4.38
C ASP A 9 10.61 -6.19 -4.20
N LEU A 10 11.46 -5.47 -3.46
CA LEU A 10 11.39 -4.02 -3.29
C LEU A 10 12.74 -3.39 -3.63
N GLU A 11 12.74 -2.41 -4.52
CA GLU A 11 13.90 -1.58 -4.79
C GLU A 11 13.97 -0.44 -3.77
N VAL A 12 15.13 -0.32 -3.12
CA VAL A 12 15.41 0.68 -2.08
C VAL A 12 16.55 1.58 -2.54
N ASP A 13 16.32 2.89 -2.53
CA ASP A 13 17.33 3.90 -2.84
C ASP A 13 17.49 4.89 -1.68
N TRP A 14 18.72 5.05 -1.20
CA TRP A 14 19.07 5.93 -0.08
C TRP A 14 19.73 7.18 -0.64
N GLN A 15 19.04 8.32 -0.58
CA GLN A 15 19.56 9.56 -1.11
C GLN A 15 20.43 10.30 -0.10
N GLU A 16 21.34 11.14 -0.62
CA GLU A 16 22.23 11.98 0.20
C GLU A 16 21.47 13.08 0.96
N ASP A 17 20.26 13.42 0.54
CA ASP A 17 19.37 14.38 1.21
C ASP A 17 18.61 13.78 2.42
N GLY A 18 18.85 12.49 2.72
CA GLY A 18 18.30 11.79 3.87
C GLY A 18 16.97 11.10 3.61
N TYR A 19 16.42 11.16 2.39
CA TYR A 19 15.21 10.42 2.04
C TYR A 19 15.53 9.02 1.52
N VAL A 20 14.57 8.11 1.73
CA VAL A 20 14.63 6.74 1.21
C VAL A 20 13.46 6.53 0.27
N TYR A 21 13.75 6.14 -0.96
CA TYR A 21 12.75 5.85 -1.98
C TYR A 21 12.55 4.35 -2.09
N LEU A 22 11.29 3.93 -2.17
CA LEU A 22 10.88 2.55 -2.27
C LEU A 22 10.08 2.35 -3.55
N THR A 23 10.58 1.50 -4.45
CA THR A 23 9.90 1.15 -5.70
C THR A 23 9.56 -0.32 -5.66
N GLY A 24 8.27 -0.63 -5.81
CA GLY A 24 7.76 -2.01 -5.79
C GLY A 24 6.68 -2.20 -6.84
N PRO A 25 6.33 -3.47 -7.14
CA PRO A 25 5.28 -3.78 -8.07
C PRO A 25 3.91 -3.37 -7.51
N VAL A 26 3.05 -2.86 -8.38
CA VAL A 26 1.64 -2.55 -8.06
C VAL A 26 0.76 -3.23 -9.09
N VAL A 27 -0.33 -3.85 -8.62
CA VAL A 27 -1.34 -4.47 -9.47
C VAL A 27 -2.71 -4.06 -8.94
N GLU A 28 -3.55 -3.50 -9.81
CA GLU A 28 -4.96 -3.30 -9.51
C GLU A 28 -5.69 -4.65 -9.62
N ILE A 29 -6.35 -5.07 -8.54
CA ILE A 29 -7.10 -6.34 -8.52
C ILE A 29 -8.56 -6.13 -8.89
N TYR A 30 -9.19 -5.08 -8.36
CA TYR A 30 -10.57 -4.71 -8.66
C TYR A 30 -10.79 -3.22 -8.45
N GLN A 31 -11.87 -2.71 -9.04
CA GLN A 31 -12.41 -1.39 -8.76
C GLN A 31 -13.90 -1.54 -8.41
N GLY A 32 -14.35 -0.85 -7.36
CA GLY A 32 -15.72 -0.94 -6.88
C GLY A 32 -16.13 0.27 -6.06
N MET A 33 -17.39 0.27 -5.62
CA MET A 33 -17.97 1.30 -4.75
C MET A 33 -18.56 0.64 -3.50
N VAL A 34 -18.41 1.32 -2.36
CA VAL A 34 -19.06 0.93 -1.11
C VAL A 34 -20.20 1.90 -0.85
N LEU A 35 -21.34 1.38 -0.41
CA LEU A 35 -22.49 2.19 -0.04
C LEU A 35 -22.22 2.89 1.30
N GLU A 36 -22.49 4.19 1.37
CA GLU A 36 -22.19 5.01 2.56
C GLU A 36 -22.96 4.53 3.79
N GLU A 37 -24.20 4.09 3.61
CA GLU A 37 -25.02 3.50 4.66
C GLU A 37 -24.41 2.23 5.28
N TRP A 38 -23.65 1.46 4.50
CA TRP A 38 -22.96 0.26 4.98
C TRP A 38 -21.70 0.62 5.78
N LEU A 39 -20.99 1.68 5.39
CA LEU A 39 -19.81 2.15 6.11
C LEU A 39 -20.17 2.72 7.48
N LEU A 40 -21.24 3.51 7.56
CA LEU A 40 -21.65 4.17 8.81
C LEU A 40 -22.12 3.18 9.88
N GLN A 41 -22.75 2.07 9.50
CA GLN A 41 -23.14 1.00 10.45
C GLN A 41 -21.95 0.37 11.17
N GLN A 42 -20.78 0.27 10.51
CA GLN A 42 -19.59 -0.35 11.09
C GLN A 42 -18.93 0.51 12.18
N TYR A 43 -19.05 1.84 12.10
CA TYR A 43 -18.47 2.75 13.09
C TYR A 43 -19.32 2.92 14.36
N GLU A 44 -20.58 2.50 14.34
CA GLU A 44 -21.45 2.51 15.52
C GLU A 44 -21.29 1.24 16.37
N GLU A 45 -20.68 0.18 15.83
CA GLU A 45 -20.49 -1.12 16.49
C GLU A 45 -19.09 -1.29 17.14
N ASP A 46 -18.14 -0.36 16.92
CA ASP A 46 -16.77 -0.32 17.50
C ASP A 46 -16.63 0.71 18.64
#